data_AF-A0A7K2C7N5-F1
#
_entry.id   AF-A0A7K2C7N5-F1
#
_cell.length_a   1.000
_cell.length_b   1.000
_cell.length_c   1.000
_cell.angle_alpha   90.00
_cell.angle_beta   90.00
_cell.angle_gamma   90.00
#
_symmetry.space_group_name_H-M   'P 1'
#
loop_
_entity.id
_entity.type
_entity.pdbx_description
1 polymer ?
#
loop_
_entity_poly.entity_id
_entity_poly.type
_entity_poly.pdbx_seq_one_letter_code
_entity_poly.pdbx_strand_id
1 'polypeptide(L)'
;CFASDDNEEAAKALVDRPLVLALVVGGYNSSNTSQIVSLCSEVVRTYFIRGADDIADRNRIHHYDYPAKEVRTTVNWMPTSRPASIALTSGASCPEMLMDEVIRKVVAFFEGTTSFEEALAPYQNATVAA
;
A
#
# COMPACT_ATOMS: atom_id res chain seq x y z
N CYS A 1 -27.03 -0.52 -2.19
CA CYS A 1 -26.26 -1.18 -3.27
C CYS A 1 -25.28 -0.14 -3.78
N PHE A 2 -24.04 -0.18 -3.27
CA PHE A 2 -22.96 0.79 -3.50
C PHE A 2 -21.63 0.02 -3.57
N ALA A 3 -21.62 -1.13 -4.24
CA ALA A 3 -20.49 -2.07 -4.24
C ALA A 3 -19.85 -2.23 -5.62
N SER A 4 -20.34 -1.50 -6.64
CA SER A 4 -19.88 -1.66 -8.02
C SER A 4 -19.02 -0.47 -8.47
N ASP A 5 -19.40 0.77 -8.16
CA ASP A 5 -18.67 1.96 -8.64
C ASP A 5 -17.31 2.20 -7.95
N ASP A 6 -17.23 2.02 -6.63
CA ASP A 6 -15.99 2.24 -5.85
C ASP A 6 -14.84 1.30 -6.29
N ASN A 7 -15.21 0.07 -6.66
CA ASN A 7 -14.25 -0.96 -7.07
C ASN A 7 -13.63 -0.65 -8.44
N GLU A 8 -14.42 -0.04 -9.34
CA GLU A 8 -13.92 0.38 -10.66
C GLU A 8 -12.99 1.59 -10.55
N GLU A 9 -13.27 2.57 -9.68
CA GLU A 9 -12.40 3.73 -9.50
C GLU A 9 -11.05 3.35 -8.87
N ALA A 10 -11.05 2.53 -7.81
CA ALA A 10 -9.83 2.07 -7.17
C ALA A 10 -8.98 1.19 -8.11
N ALA A 11 -9.61 0.32 -8.90
CA ALA A 11 -8.92 -0.48 -9.90
C ALA A 11 -8.37 0.37 -11.07
N LYS A 12 -9.15 1.33 -11.60
CA LYS A 12 -8.72 2.22 -12.69
C LYS A 12 -7.52 3.06 -12.29
N ALA A 13 -7.49 3.59 -11.06
CA ALA A 13 -6.34 4.36 -10.56
C ALA A 13 -5.03 3.57 -10.50
N LEU A 14 -5.10 2.24 -10.34
CA LEU A 14 -3.93 1.35 -10.30
C LEU A 14 -3.43 0.92 -11.69
N VAL A 15 -4.29 0.93 -12.71
CA VAL A 15 -3.98 0.44 -14.07
C VAL A 15 -3.14 1.44 -14.90
N ASP A 16 -3.29 2.75 -14.67
CA ASP A 16 -2.60 3.78 -15.47
C ASP A 16 -1.12 3.99 -15.10
N ARG A 17 -0.61 3.33 -14.06
CA ARG A 17 0.76 3.48 -13.58
C ARG A 17 1.45 2.10 -13.61
N PRO A 18 2.74 2.01 -14.01
CA PRO A 18 3.49 0.75 -13.95
C PRO A 18 3.81 0.40 -12.48
N LEU A 19 2.80 -0.06 -11.77
CA LEU A 19 2.87 -0.51 -10.40
C LEU A 19 3.48 -1.91 -10.35
N VAL A 20 4.44 -2.09 -9.45
CA VAL A 20 5.09 -3.40 -9.24
C VAL A 20 4.65 -4.07 -7.94
N LEU A 21 4.05 -3.29 -7.03
CA LEU A 21 3.64 -3.76 -5.73
C LEU A 21 2.52 -2.88 -5.14
N ALA A 22 1.61 -3.46 -4.36
CA ALA A 22 0.69 -2.75 -3.47
C ALA A 22 0.85 -3.22 -2.01
N LEU A 23 0.87 -2.26 -1.09
CA LEU A 23 0.77 -2.47 0.35
C LEU A 23 -0.62 -1.99 0.79
N VAL A 24 -1.41 -2.89 1.37
CA VAL A 24 -2.72 -2.57 1.92
C VAL A 24 -2.63 -2.65 3.43
N VAL A 25 -2.86 -1.53 4.12
CA VAL A 25 -2.76 -1.41 5.57
C VAL A 25 -4.14 -1.46 6.21
N GLY A 26 -4.33 -2.36 7.18
CA GLY A 26 -5.55 -2.38 8.00
C GLY A 26 -5.73 -3.65 8.81
N GLY A 27 -6.85 -3.73 9.54
CA GLY A 27 -7.18 -4.89 10.36
C GLY A 27 -7.76 -6.05 9.53
N TYR A 28 -7.31 -7.29 9.80
CA TYR A 28 -7.75 -8.50 9.07
C TYR A 28 -9.25 -8.80 9.17
N ASN A 29 -9.94 -8.23 10.17
CA ASN A 29 -11.39 -8.38 10.37
C ASN A 29 -12.22 -7.28 9.67
N SER A 30 -11.58 -6.34 8.96
CA SER A 30 -12.28 -5.27 8.25
C SER A 30 -12.72 -5.74 6.88
N SER A 31 -14.02 -5.95 6.68
CA SER A 31 -14.58 -6.32 5.37
C SER A 31 -14.20 -5.33 4.27
N ASN A 32 -14.14 -4.03 4.56
CA ASN A 32 -13.74 -3.01 3.58
C ASN A 32 -12.26 -3.16 3.18
N THR A 33 -11.38 -3.43 4.14
CA THR A 33 -9.95 -3.62 3.84
C THR A 33 -9.74 -4.88 3.02
N SER A 34 -10.42 -5.98 3.36
CA SER A 34 -10.36 -7.23 2.62
C SER A 34 -10.89 -7.11 1.19
N GLN A 35 -11.91 -6.29 0.95
CA GLN A 35 -12.38 -5.99 -0.40
C GLN A 35 -11.30 -5.29 -1.23
N ILE A 36 -10.64 -4.26 -0.67
CA ILE A 36 -9.53 -3.55 -1.33
C ILE A 36 -8.37 -4.52 -1.64
N VAL A 37 -8.01 -5.39 -0.70
CA VAL A 37 -6.97 -6.43 -0.90
C VAL A 37 -7.32 -7.33 -2.07
N SER A 38 -8.58 -7.79 -2.16
CA SER A 38 -9.04 -8.65 -3.25
C SER A 38 -8.86 -7.96 -4.60
N LEU A 39 -9.30 -6.70 -4.72
CA LEU A 39 -9.21 -5.93 -5.96
C LEU A 39 -7.75 -5.66 -6.36
N CYS A 40 -6.91 -5.25 -5.41
CA CYS A 40 -5.50 -4.99 -5.69
C CYS A 40 -4.78 -6.26 -6.12
N SER A 41 -5.10 -7.41 -5.51
CA SER A 41 -4.47 -8.70 -5.80
C SER A 41 -4.75 -9.22 -7.21
N GLU A 42 -5.82 -8.77 -7.86
CA GLU A 42 -6.13 -9.10 -9.27
C GLU A 42 -5.23 -8.36 -10.26
N VAL A 43 -4.71 -7.19 -9.87
CA VAL A 43 -3.94 -6.30 -10.75
C VAL A 43 -2.45 -6.37 -10.48
N VAL A 44 -2.06 -6.41 -9.20
CA VAL A 44 -0.66 -6.30 -8.77
C VAL A 44 -0.40 -7.17 -7.55
N ARG A 45 0.86 -7.59 -7.38
CA ARG A 45 1.30 -8.24 -6.15
C ARG A 45 0.95 -7.38 -4.95
N THR A 46 0.14 -7.92 -4.05
CA THR A 46 -0.43 -7.18 -2.93
C THR A 46 -0.04 -7.85 -1.61
N TYR A 47 0.39 -7.05 -0.64
CA TYR A 47 0.62 -7.51 0.73
C TYR A 47 -0.33 -6.81 1.70
N PHE A 48 -1.12 -7.61 2.41
CA PHE A 48 -2.03 -7.12 3.43
C PHE A 48 -1.34 -7.12 4.80
N ILE A 49 -1.04 -5.95 5.33
CA ILE A 49 -0.34 -5.74 6.59
C ILE A 49 -1.21 -4.97 7.59
N ARG A 50 -0.97 -5.15 8.89
CA ARG A 50 -1.62 -4.35 9.95
C ARG A 50 -0.91 -3.03 10.20
N GLY A 51 0.40 -2.98 9.96
CA GLY A 51 1.23 -1.81 10.20
C GLY A 51 2.70 -2.06 9.92
N ALA A 52 3.56 -1.15 10.36
CA ALA A 52 4.98 -1.17 10.06
C ALA A 52 5.74 -2.36 10.68
N ASP A 53 5.26 -2.92 11.79
CA ASP A 53 5.88 -4.09 12.46
C ASP A 53 5.81 -5.37 11.63
N ASP A 54 4.80 -5.48 10.76
CA ASP A 54 4.67 -6.60 9.83
C ASP A 54 5.76 -6.53 8.74
N ILE A 55 6.41 -5.37 8.55
CA ILE A 55 7.58 -5.21 7.67
C ILE A 55 8.86 -5.46 8.50
N ALA A 56 9.27 -6.72 8.57
CA ALA A 56 10.43 -7.13 9.36
C ALA A 56 11.73 -6.47 8.88
N ASP A 57 12.02 -6.59 7.58
CA ASP A 57 13.22 -6.02 6.97
C ASP A 57 13.04 -5.82 5.46
N ARG A 58 14.07 -5.28 4.79
CA ARG A 58 14.07 -5.02 3.33
C ARG A 58 13.77 -6.27 2.50
N ASN A 59 14.07 -7.46 3.04
CA ASN A 59 13.89 -8.72 2.36
C ASN A 59 12.64 -9.47 2.83
N ARG A 60 12.15 -9.24 4.06
CA ARG A 60 11.07 -10.02 4.67
C ARG A 60 9.87 -9.17 5.08
N ILE A 61 8.69 -9.65 4.72
CA ILE A 61 7.40 -9.08 5.13
C ILE A 61 6.48 -10.19 5.64
N HIS A 62 5.81 -9.94 6.76
CA HIS A 62 4.70 -10.72 7.27
C HIS A 62 3.41 -10.10 6.73
N HIS A 63 2.55 -10.88 6.10
CA HIS A 63 1.31 -10.37 5.53
C HIS A 63 0.22 -11.42 5.67
N TYR A 64 -1.03 -10.97 5.69
CA TYR A 64 -2.17 -11.85 5.80
C TYR A 64 -2.64 -12.28 4.43
N ASP A 65 -2.56 -13.57 4.18
CA ASP A 65 -3.12 -14.18 2.99
C ASP A 65 -4.62 -14.34 3.20
N TYR A 66 -5.40 -13.39 2.68
CA TYR A 66 -6.85 -13.36 2.87
C TYR A 66 -7.56 -14.63 2.35
N PRO A 67 -7.23 -15.15 1.15
CA PRO A 67 -7.76 -16.45 0.69
C PRO A 67 -7.43 -17.62 1.61
N ALA A 68 -6.18 -17.72 2.09
CA ALA A 68 -5.75 -18.83 2.95
C ALA A 68 -6.10 -18.61 4.45
N LYS A 69 -6.51 -17.40 4.83
CA LYS A 69 -6.80 -16.96 6.20
C LYS A 69 -5.66 -17.21 7.20
N GLU A 70 -4.43 -17.02 6.74
CA GLU A 70 -3.23 -17.23 7.55
C GLU A 70 -2.20 -16.13 7.35
N VAL A 71 -1.37 -15.90 8.37
CA VAL A 71 -0.23 -14.97 8.25
C VAL A 71 0.92 -15.70 7.57
N ARG A 72 1.35 -15.19 6.42
CA ARG A 72 2.48 -15.70 5.64
C ARG A 72 3.67 -14.77 5.73
N THR A 73 4.86 -15.35 5.64
CA THR A 73 6.10 -14.59 5.52
C THR A 73 6.61 -14.71 4.09
N THR A 74 6.81 -13.59 3.43
CA THR A 74 7.36 -13.54 2.07
C THR A 74 8.78 -12.98 2.11
N VAL A 75 9.71 -13.70 1.48
CA VAL A 75 11.08 -13.23 1.20
C VAL A 75 11.14 -12.57 -0.18
N ASN A 76 12.08 -11.64 -0.38
CA ASN A 76 12.23 -10.83 -1.60
C ASN A 76 10.94 -10.08 -1.98
N TRP A 77 10.27 -9.51 -0.98
CA TRP A 77 9.00 -8.81 -1.17
C TRP A 77 9.17 -7.44 -1.86
N MET A 78 10.30 -6.78 -1.62
CA MET A 78 10.62 -5.50 -2.26
C MET A 78 11.06 -5.68 -3.72
N PRO A 79 10.60 -4.79 -4.63
CA PRO A 79 11.05 -4.78 -6.01
C PRO A 79 12.53 -4.40 -6.11
N THR A 80 13.26 -5.11 -6.98
CA THR A 80 14.68 -4.84 -7.28
C THR A 80 14.87 -3.94 -8.50
N SER A 81 13.88 -3.86 -9.39
CA SER A 81 13.89 -2.98 -10.55
C SER A 81 13.75 -1.51 -10.15
N ARG A 82 14.43 -0.60 -10.87
CA ARG A 82 14.30 0.85 -10.68
C ARG A 82 14.02 1.54 -12.02
N PRO A 83 13.12 2.53 -12.07
CA PRO A 83 12.26 2.99 -10.98
C PRO A 83 11.17 1.96 -10.61
N ALA A 84 10.86 1.85 -9.31
CA ALA A 84 9.77 1.02 -8.81
C ALA A 84 8.64 1.91 -8.29
N SER A 85 7.41 1.62 -8.70
CA SER A 85 6.20 2.26 -8.17
C SER A 85 5.48 1.28 -7.24
N ILE A 86 5.38 1.67 -5.97
CA ILE A 86 4.69 0.90 -4.93
C ILE A 86 3.42 1.67 -4.57
N ALA A 87 2.24 1.06 -4.71
CA ALA A 87 1.03 1.61 -4.12
C ALA A 87 1.02 1.35 -2.62
N LEU A 88 0.50 2.33 -1.90
CA LEU A 88 0.19 2.22 -0.50
C LEU A 88 -1.25 2.71 -0.31
N THR A 89 -2.09 1.86 0.26
CA THR A 89 -3.52 2.15 0.48
C THR A 89 -3.98 1.54 1.79
N SER A 90 -5.13 1.98 2.29
CA SER A 90 -5.73 1.46 3.51
C SER A 90 -7.24 1.42 3.42
N GLY A 91 -7.87 0.58 4.25
CA GLY A 91 -9.30 0.67 4.46
C GLY A 91 -9.70 1.99 5.13
N ALA A 92 -10.98 2.37 4.98
CA ALA A 92 -11.56 3.62 5.48
C ALA A 92 -11.42 3.85 7.01
N SER A 93 -11.04 2.82 7.77
CA SER A 93 -10.94 2.86 9.24
C SER A 93 -9.49 2.83 9.75
N CYS A 94 -8.49 2.98 8.88
CA CYS A 94 -7.10 2.95 9.29
C CYS A 94 -6.63 4.35 9.74
N PRO A 95 -6.07 4.52 10.96
CA PRO A 95 -5.53 5.80 11.39
C PRO A 95 -4.33 6.22 10.56
N GLU A 96 -4.27 7.51 10.20
CA GLU A 96 -3.21 8.10 9.38
C GLU A 96 -1.80 7.83 9.93
N MET A 97 -1.65 7.79 11.25
CA MET A 97 -0.39 7.45 11.92
C MET A 97 0.18 6.08 11.48
N LEU A 98 -0.67 5.06 11.29
CA LEU A 98 -0.19 3.75 10.83
C LEU A 98 0.34 3.83 9.40
N MET A 99 -0.29 4.67 8.58
CA MET A 99 0.17 4.88 7.21
C MET A 99 1.54 5.55 7.19
N ASP A 100 1.70 6.62 7.97
CA ASP A 100 2.97 7.33 8.14
C ASP A 100 4.09 6.42 8.62
N GLU A 101 3.82 5.55 9.60
CA GLU A 101 4.80 4.58 10.10
C GLU A 101 5.24 3.61 9.00
N VAL A 102 4.30 3.10 8.20
CA VAL A 102 4.60 2.22 7.07
C VAL A 102 5.44 2.96 6.01
N ILE A 103 5.07 4.19 5.65
CA ILE A 103 5.85 5.01 4.70
C ILE A 103 7.28 5.19 5.21
N ARG A 104 7.44 5.64 6.45
CA ARG A 104 8.77 5.87 7.06
C ARG A 104 9.60 4.59 7.10
N LYS A 105 8.98 3.46 7.44
CA LYS A 105 9.65 2.14 7.47
C LYS A 105 10.15 1.74 6.09
N VAL A 106 9.33 1.92 5.05
CA VAL A 106 9.71 1.60 3.66
C VAL A 106 10.81 2.53 3.17
N VAL A 107 10.66 3.84 3.38
CA VAL A 107 11.64 4.88 3.00
C VAL A 107 12.98 4.63 3.68
N ALA A 108 12.99 4.22 4.95
CA ALA A 108 14.21 3.92 5.70
C ALA A 108 15.08 2.79 5.09
N PHE A 109 14.52 1.96 4.19
CA PHE A 109 15.32 0.95 3.47
C PHE A 109 16.10 1.51 2.28
N PHE A 110 15.90 2.78 1.91
CA PHE A 110 16.55 3.44 0.78
C PHE A 110 17.48 4.55 1.25
N GLU A 111 18.63 4.67 0.61
CA GLU A 111 19.56 5.79 0.80
C GLU A 111 19.28 6.89 -0.22
N GLY A 112 19.49 8.15 0.16
CA GLY A 112 19.28 9.31 -0.72
C GLY A 112 17.81 9.68 -0.92
N THR A 113 16.97 9.46 0.09
CA THR A 113 15.55 9.81 0.06
C THR A 113 15.36 11.31 0.20
N THR A 114 14.52 11.90 -0.64
CA THR A 114 14.06 13.28 -0.49
C THR A 114 13.28 13.44 0.81
N SER A 115 13.32 14.63 1.42
CA SER A 115 12.51 14.88 2.62
C SER A 115 11.01 14.82 2.30
N PHE A 116 10.18 14.54 3.32
CA PHE A 116 8.73 14.48 3.15
C PHE A 116 8.16 15.81 2.62
N GLU A 117 8.68 16.94 3.09
CA GLU A 117 8.31 18.28 2.63
C GLU A 117 8.61 18.49 1.13
N GLU A 118 9.81 18.12 0.69
CA GLU A 118 10.19 18.19 -0.72
C GLU A 118 9.36 17.25 -1.61
N ALA A 119 9.00 16.07 -1.11
CA ALA A 119 8.13 15.14 -1.82
C ALA A 119 6.69 15.65 -1.96
N LEU A 120 6.21 16.42 -0.99
CA LEU A 120 4.87 17.02 -1.00
C LEU A 120 4.78 18.34 -1.77
N ALA A 121 5.88 19.08 -1.92
CA ALA A 121 5.93 20.36 -2.63
C ALA A 121 5.19 20.40 -3.99
N PRO A 122 5.31 19.40 -4.89
CA PRO A 122 4.57 19.40 -6.16
C PRO A 122 3.05 19.22 -5.99
N TYR A 123 2.58 18.64 -4.87
CA TYR A 123 1.16 18.37 -4.62
C TYR A 123 0.47 19.46 -3.81
N GLN A 124 1.20 20.23 -3.00
CA GLN A 124 0.64 21.35 -2.21
C GLN A 124 0.07 22.47 -3.09
N ASN A 125 0.60 22.66 -4.30
CA ASN A 125 0.08 23.65 -5.25
C ASN A 125 -1.18 23.20 -6.00
N ALA A 126 -1.54 21.92 -5.94
CA ALA A 126 -2.72 21.38 -6.62
C ALA A 126 -4.02 21.57 -5.83
N THR A 127 -3.94 21.83 -4.52
CA THR A 127 -5.12 21.93 -3.62
C THR A 127 -5.75 23.33 -3.61
N VAL A 128 -5.11 24.36 -4.17
CA VAL A 128 -5.59 25.76 -4.12
C VAL A 128 -6.28 26.22 -5.41
N ALA A 129 -6.47 25.31 -6.37
CA ALA A 129 -7.17 25.57 -7.63
C ALA A 129 -8.44 24.71 -7.75
N ALA A 130 -9.42 24.97 -6.88
CA ALA A 130 -10.81 24.53 -7.02
C ALA A 130 -11.75 25.63 -6.51
#